data_AF-A0A1V5N8R7-F1
#
_entry.id   AF-A0A1V5N8R7-F1
#
_cell.length_a   1.000
_cell.length_b   1.000
_cell.length_c   1.000
_cell.angle_alpha   90.00
_cell.angle_beta   90.00
_cell.angle_gamma   90.00
#
_symmetry.space_group_name_H-M   'P 1'
#
loop_
_entity.id
_entity.type
_entity.pdbx_description
1 polymer ?
#
loop_
_entity_poly.entity_id
_entity_poly.type
_entity_poly.pdbx_seq_one_letter_code
_entity_poly.pdbx_strand_id
1 'polypeptide(L)'
;MMLDKLHHLTIPSHINNIHMVERFVEDLCDYYNINNNYFGNILTAVTEAVENAIFHGNKHDSSKKVYLKFEIKPEGYSFKIKDQGDGFNLDTIPDPTDIHGDFSKTEGRGLYIMKSLADSAIFHDNGTCVELIFTVSSITRQLSDDRINTYLKNIKNNQDVSKPKNKE
;
A
#
# COMPACT_ATOMS: atom_id res chain seq x y z
N MET A 1 -6.50 -12.34 19.38
CA MET A 1 -5.21 -12.86 18.87
C MET A 1 -5.01 -12.25 17.49
N MET A 2 -3.87 -11.59 17.29
CA MET A 2 -3.58 -10.63 16.22
C MET A 2 -3.68 -11.25 14.82
N LEU A 3 -4.34 -10.54 13.90
CA LEU A 3 -4.35 -10.88 12.47
C LEU A 3 -3.16 -10.18 11.81
N ASP A 4 -2.01 -10.85 11.79
CA ASP A 4 -0.98 -10.62 10.77
C ASP A 4 -1.56 -11.12 9.44
N LYS A 5 -2.30 -10.26 8.74
CA LYS A 5 -2.73 -10.54 7.35
C LYS A 5 -1.71 -9.95 6.40
N LEU A 6 -0.60 -10.68 6.30
CA LEU A 6 0.39 -10.45 5.29
C LEU A 6 -0.11 -10.95 3.94
N HIS A 7 -0.27 -10.04 2.98
CA HIS A 7 -0.62 -10.39 1.61
C HIS A 7 0.59 -10.25 0.71
N HIS A 8 0.82 -11.19 -0.20
CA HIS A 8 1.94 -11.14 -1.11
C HIS A 8 1.51 -11.54 -2.52
N LEU A 9 2.16 -10.92 -3.49
CA LEU A 9 2.07 -11.27 -4.90
C LEU A 9 3.50 -11.39 -5.44
N THR A 10 3.72 -12.35 -6.33
CA THR A 10 4.98 -12.46 -7.06
C THR A 10 4.65 -12.62 -8.52
N ILE A 11 5.21 -11.75 -9.35
CA ILE A 11 5.01 -11.77 -10.80
C ILE A 11 6.35 -11.95 -11.51
N PRO A 12 6.39 -12.61 -12.68
CA PRO A 12 7.54 -12.52 -13.58
C PRO A 12 7.76 -11.07 -14.01
N SER A 13 9.02 -10.67 -14.18
CA SER A 13 9.43 -9.31 -14.52
C SER A 13 9.19 -8.99 -16.00
N HIS A 14 7.92 -8.88 -16.37
CA HIS A 14 7.46 -8.60 -17.72
C HIS A 14 6.15 -7.80 -17.67
N ILE A 15 6.03 -6.75 -18.48
CA ILE A 15 4.91 -5.79 -18.42
C ILE A 15 3.53 -6.42 -18.58
N ASN A 16 3.42 -7.49 -19.38
CA ASN A 16 2.18 -8.25 -19.53
C ASN A 16 1.59 -8.76 -18.20
N ASN A 17 2.34 -8.82 -17.11
CA ASN A 17 1.85 -9.25 -15.79
C ASN A 17 1.31 -8.10 -14.93
N ILE A 18 1.32 -6.84 -15.41
CA ILE A 18 0.87 -5.67 -14.64
C ILE A 18 -0.60 -5.78 -14.21
N HIS A 19 -1.45 -6.38 -15.04
CA HIS A 19 -2.86 -6.63 -14.72
C HIS A 19 -3.05 -7.49 -13.45
N MET A 20 -2.07 -8.33 -13.10
CA MET A 20 -2.10 -9.10 -11.85
C MET A 20 -1.89 -8.21 -10.63
N VAL A 21 -1.10 -7.14 -10.78
CA VAL A 21 -0.85 -6.13 -9.73
C VAL A 21 -2.08 -5.26 -9.55
N GLU A 22 -2.70 -4.81 -10.65
CA GLU A 22 -3.94 -4.03 -10.61
C GLU A 22 -5.03 -4.80 -9.86
N ARG A 23 -5.29 -6.06 -10.24
CA ARG A 23 -6.25 -6.92 -9.54
C ARG A 23 -5.89 -7.13 -8.07
N PHE A 24 -4.61 -7.34 -7.75
CA PHE A 24 -4.18 -7.52 -6.37
C PHE A 24 -4.45 -6.27 -5.51
N VAL A 25 -4.21 -5.08 -6.06
CA VAL A 25 -4.52 -3.81 -5.38
C VAL A 25 -6.04 -3.64 -5.23
N GLU A 26 -6.82 -3.90 -6.28
CA GLU A 26 -8.29 -3.87 -6.25
C GLU A 26 -8.85 -4.79 -5.14
N ASP A 27 -8.45 -6.07 -5.15
CA ASP A 27 -8.89 -7.06 -4.16
C ASP A 27 -8.58 -6.61 -2.72
N LEU A 28 -7.39 -6.02 -2.48
CA LEU A 28 -7.01 -5.51 -1.17
C LEU A 28 -7.81 -4.27 -0.77
N CYS A 29 -7.99 -3.32 -1.69
CA CYS A 29 -8.74 -2.11 -1.44
C CYS A 29 -10.22 -2.41 -1.13
N ASP A 30 -10.82 -3.33 -1.86
CA ASP A 30 -12.18 -3.82 -1.60
C ASP A 30 -12.26 -4.53 -0.24
N TYR A 31 -11.32 -5.45 0.03
CA TYR A 31 -11.31 -6.23 1.27
C TYR A 31 -11.16 -5.37 2.53
N TYR A 32 -10.32 -4.32 2.46
CA TYR A 32 -10.05 -3.42 3.58
C TYR A 32 -10.92 -2.15 3.57
N ASN A 33 -11.89 -2.05 2.65
CA ASN A 33 -12.78 -0.92 2.49
C ASN A 33 -12.00 0.42 2.41
N ILE A 34 -10.95 0.42 1.59
CA ILE A 34 -10.14 1.60 1.32
C ILE A 34 -10.97 2.53 0.43
N ASN A 35 -11.15 3.78 0.86
CA ASN A 35 -12.02 4.72 0.14
C ASN A 35 -11.51 5.03 -1.28
N ASN A 36 -12.42 5.49 -2.16
CA ASN A 36 -12.09 5.84 -3.54
C ASN A 36 -10.97 6.89 -3.67
N ASN A 37 -10.84 7.81 -2.70
CA ASN A 37 -9.83 8.87 -2.75
C ASN A 37 -8.41 8.31 -2.58
N TYR A 38 -8.22 7.22 -1.83
CA TYR A 38 -6.93 6.55 -1.69
C TYR A 38 -6.72 5.47 -2.75
N PHE A 39 -7.78 4.82 -3.23
CA PHE A 39 -7.66 3.74 -4.22
C PHE A 39 -6.88 4.17 -5.47
N GLY A 40 -7.25 5.29 -6.11
CA GLY A 40 -6.56 5.76 -7.32
C GLY A 40 -5.09 6.09 -7.09
N ASN A 41 -4.77 6.67 -5.93
CA ASN A 41 -3.39 6.98 -5.54
C ASN A 41 -2.57 5.71 -5.30
N ILE A 42 -3.14 4.74 -4.58
CA ILE A 42 -2.50 3.45 -4.30
C ILE A 42 -2.24 2.71 -5.60
N LEU A 43 -3.26 2.56 -6.44
CA LEU A 43 -3.14 1.84 -7.71
C LEU A 43 -2.02 2.42 -8.55
N THR A 44 -2.06 3.73 -8.80
CA THR A 44 -1.08 4.42 -9.65
C THR A 44 0.33 4.34 -9.08
N ALA A 45 0.51 4.56 -7.77
CA ALA A 45 1.84 4.53 -7.16
C ALA A 45 2.42 3.11 -7.11
N VAL A 46 1.60 2.10 -6.85
CA VAL A 46 2.03 0.70 -6.84
C VAL A 46 2.36 0.21 -8.25
N THR A 47 1.56 0.55 -9.26
CA THR A 47 1.88 0.19 -10.66
C THR A 47 3.17 0.84 -11.12
N GLU A 48 3.37 2.12 -10.81
CA GLU A 48 4.61 2.84 -11.10
C GLU A 48 5.82 2.19 -10.39
N ALA A 49 5.69 1.81 -9.12
CA ALA A 49 6.75 1.08 -8.40
C ALA A 49 7.11 -0.25 -9.07
N VAL A 50 6.11 -1.00 -9.54
CA VAL A 50 6.31 -2.27 -10.25
C VAL A 50 6.94 -2.06 -11.61
N GLU A 51 6.48 -1.08 -12.37
CA GLU A 51 7.09 -0.75 -13.66
C GLU A 51 8.55 -0.35 -13.49
N ASN A 52 8.88 0.43 -12.46
CA ASN A 52 10.27 0.75 -12.11
C ASN A 52 11.08 -0.50 -11.78
N ALA A 53 10.53 -1.42 -10.97
CA ALA A 53 11.13 -2.71 -10.68
C ALA A 53 11.36 -3.57 -11.95
N ILE A 54 10.43 -3.56 -12.91
CA ILE A 54 10.53 -4.32 -14.16
C ILE A 54 11.56 -3.69 -15.09
N PHE A 55 11.42 -2.41 -15.43
CA PHE A 55 12.20 -1.75 -16.47
C PHE A 55 13.58 -1.31 -15.99
N HIS A 56 13.68 -0.78 -14.78
CA HIS A 56 14.94 -0.23 -14.26
C HIS A 56 15.69 -1.23 -13.38
N GLY A 57 15.02 -1.87 -12.42
CA GLY A 57 15.63 -2.85 -11.52
C GLY A 57 16.05 -4.12 -12.26
N ASN A 58 15.07 -4.83 -12.81
CA ASN A 58 15.27 -6.10 -13.49
C ASN A 58 15.66 -5.98 -14.97
N LYS A 59 15.67 -4.77 -15.55
CA LYS A 59 16.04 -4.52 -16.96
C LYS A 59 15.21 -5.35 -17.95
N HIS A 60 13.94 -5.55 -17.63
CA HIS A 60 12.97 -6.34 -18.39
C HIS A 60 13.36 -7.82 -18.60
N ASP A 61 14.23 -8.36 -17.73
CA ASP A 61 14.62 -9.77 -17.73
C ASP A 61 13.49 -10.65 -17.18
N SER A 62 12.80 -11.36 -18.07
CA SER A 62 11.65 -12.20 -17.71
C SER A 62 12.00 -13.43 -16.87
N SER A 63 13.29 -13.77 -16.70
CA SER A 63 13.74 -14.80 -15.76
C SER A 63 13.71 -14.32 -14.31
N LYS A 64 13.71 -12.99 -14.10
CA LYS A 64 13.59 -12.36 -12.79
C LYS A 64 12.14 -12.15 -12.39
N LYS A 65 11.94 -11.84 -11.12
CA LYS A 65 10.64 -11.62 -10.48
C LYS A 65 10.57 -10.25 -9.83
N VAL A 66 9.34 -9.77 -9.69
CA VAL A 66 9.00 -8.65 -8.81
C VAL A 66 8.12 -9.18 -7.69
N TYR A 67 8.50 -8.83 -6.46
CA TYR A 67 7.81 -9.24 -5.24
C TYR A 67 7.04 -8.06 -4.68
N LEU A 68 5.73 -8.24 -4.51
CA LEU A 68 4.86 -7.28 -3.87
C LEU A 68 4.42 -7.84 -2.53
N LYS A 69 4.43 -7.00 -1.51
CA LYS A 69 4.02 -7.34 -0.15
C LYS A 69 3.16 -6.22 0.39
N PHE A 70 1.97 -6.54 0.87
CA PHE A 70 1.07 -5.63 1.53
C PHE A 70 0.99 -5.94 3.04
N GLU A 71 1.08 -4.88 3.83
CA GLU A 71 1.05 -4.91 5.29
C GLU A 71 0.07 -3.84 5.81
N ILE A 72 -0.74 -4.21 6.80
CA ILE A 72 -1.48 -3.21 7.60
C ILE A 72 -0.55 -2.79 8.73
N LYS A 73 -0.31 -1.48 8.85
CA LYS A 73 0.47 -0.88 9.93
C LYS A 73 -0.42 -0.03 10.84
N PRO A 74 0.02 0.30 12.07
CA PRO A 74 -0.74 1.17 12.96
C PRO A 74 -1.16 2.51 12.32
N GLU A 75 -0.30 3.06 11.46
CA GLU A 75 -0.48 4.32 10.74
C GLU A 75 -1.31 4.22 9.45
N GLY A 76 -1.53 3.01 8.91
CA GLY A 76 -2.28 2.82 7.66
C GLY A 76 -1.86 1.57 6.88
N TYR A 77 -1.64 1.74 5.58
CA TYR A 77 -1.30 0.66 4.66
C TYR A 77 0.13 0.81 4.13
N SER A 78 0.79 -0.32 3.94
CA SER A 78 2.14 -0.38 3.39
C SER A 78 2.22 -1.37 2.25
N PHE A 79 2.79 -0.93 1.13
CA PHE A 79 3.14 -1.76 -0.01
C PHE A 79 4.65 -1.76 -0.18
N LYS A 80 5.27 -2.93 -0.16
CA LYS A 80 6.68 -3.12 -0.50
C LYS A 80 6.79 -3.79 -1.85
N ILE A 81 7.55 -3.18 -2.75
CA ILE A 81 7.83 -3.68 -4.08
C ILE A 81 9.33 -3.90 -4.17
N LYS A 82 9.75 -5.14 -4.42
CA LYS A 82 11.15 -5.54 -4.50
C LYS A 82 11.48 -6.20 -5.82
N ASP A 83 12.58 -5.77 -6.43
CA ASP A 83 13.17 -6.38 -7.62
C ASP A 83 14.44 -7.19 -7.30
N GLN A 84 15.05 -7.75 -8.35
CA GLN A 84 16.29 -8.54 -8.31
C GLN A 84 17.41 -7.85 -9.11
N GLY A 85 17.36 -6.53 -9.20
CA GLY A 85 18.38 -5.67 -9.76
C GLY A 85 19.51 -5.35 -8.78
N ASP A 86 20.38 -4.44 -9.21
CA ASP A 86 21.57 -4.04 -8.46
C ASP A 86 21.29 -2.85 -7.52
N GLY A 87 20.07 -2.31 -7.57
CA GLY A 87 19.67 -1.09 -6.88
C GLY A 87 20.07 0.18 -7.62
N PHE A 88 19.91 1.33 -6.98
CA PHE A 88 20.24 2.62 -7.57
C PHE A 88 20.58 3.65 -6.51
N ASN A 89 21.36 4.67 -6.90
CA ASN A 89 21.64 5.81 -6.05
C ASN A 89 20.61 6.93 -6.27
N LEU A 90 19.80 7.21 -5.25
CA LEU A 90 18.80 8.28 -5.26
C LEU A 90 19.38 9.65 -5.60
N ASP A 91 20.61 9.93 -5.17
CA ASP A 91 21.28 11.23 -5.39
C ASP A 91 21.67 11.46 -6.85
N THR A 92 21.61 10.41 -7.68
CA THR A 92 21.95 10.47 -9.10
C THR A 92 20.73 10.64 -10.00
N ILE A 93 19.51 10.56 -9.43
CA ILE A 93 18.27 10.72 -10.19
C ILE A 93 18.00 12.22 -10.38
N PRO A 94 17.83 12.70 -11.62
CA PRO A 94 17.50 14.10 -11.91
C PRO A 94 16.22 14.54 -11.20
N ASP A 95 16.13 15.82 -10.82
CA ASP A 95 14.89 16.38 -10.27
C ASP A 95 13.78 16.31 -11.33
N PRO A 96 12.72 15.51 -11.10
CA PRO A 96 11.63 15.34 -12.07
C PRO A 96 10.75 16.58 -12.21
N THR A 97 10.91 17.59 -11.35
CA THR A 97 10.21 18.88 -11.42
C THR A 97 11.00 19.97 -12.12
N ASP A 98 12.24 19.68 -12.56
CA ASP A 98 13.06 20.65 -13.28
C ASP A 98 12.51 20.91 -14.69
N ILE A 99 11.84 22.06 -14.84
CA ILE A 99 11.30 22.56 -16.11
C ILE A 99 12.39 22.95 -17.11
N HIS A 100 13.66 23.04 -16.69
CA HIS A 100 14.81 23.31 -17.54
C HIS A 100 15.55 22.03 -17.97
N GLY A 101 15.14 20.88 -17.45
CA GLY A 101 15.67 19.57 -17.81
C GLY A 101 15.24 19.09 -19.20
N ASP A 102 15.92 18.04 -19.69
CA ASP A 102 15.57 17.39 -20.95
C ASP A 102 14.26 16.59 -20.79
N PHE A 103 13.13 17.16 -21.24
CA PHE A 103 11.80 16.53 -21.19
C PHE A 103 11.72 15.18 -21.91
N SER A 104 12.69 14.83 -22.76
CA SER A 104 12.80 13.52 -23.42
C SER A 104 13.33 12.42 -22.49
N LYS A 105 13.98 12.81 -21.38
CA LYS A 105 14.36 11.91 -20.30
C LYS A 105 13.18 11.75 -19.37
N THR A 106 12.43 10.67 -19.56
CA THR A 106 11.36 10.24 -18.63
C THR A 106 11.90 9.71 -17.30
N GLU A 107 13.23 9.60 -17.17
CA GLU A 107 13.94 9.17 -15.97
C GLU A 107 13.58 10.06 -14.78
N GLY A 108 13.10 9.46 -13.70
CA GLY A 108 12.74 10.17 -12.46
C GLY A 108 11.26 10.53 -12.31
N ARG A 109 10.45 10.51 -13.39
CA ARG A 109 9.00 10.78 -13.29
C ARG A 109 8.29 9.76 -12.41
N GLY A 110 8.68 8.50 -12.49
CA GLY A 110 8.11 7.47 -11.62
C GLY A 110 8.35 7.71 -10.15
N LEU A 111 9.56 8.17 -9.80
CA LEU A 111 9.91 8.55 -8.43
C LEU A 111 9.07 9.74 -7.95
N TYR A 112 8.82 10.72 -8.81
CA TYR A 112 7.92 11.84 -8.53
C TYR A 112 6.50 11.37 -8.26
N ILE A 113 5.93 10.57 -9.17
CA ILE A 113 4.57 10.05 -9.06
C ILE A 113 4.39 9.31 -7.74
N MET A 114 5.30 8.37 -7.42
CA MET A 114 5.26 7.64 -6.15
C MET A 114 5.33 8.58 -4.94
N LYS A 115 6.23 9.56 -4.94
CA LYS A 115 6.39 10.53 -3.84
C LYS A 115 5.22 11.52 -3.71
N SER A 116 4.52 11.80 -4.80
CA SER A 116 3.37 12.72 -4.82
C SER A 116 2.06 12.04 -4.41
N LEU A 117 1.93 10.73 -4.66
CA LEU A 117 0.69 9.99 -4.43
C LEU A 117 0.68 9.21 -3.11
N ALA A 118 1.84 8.78 -2.62
CA ALA A 118 1.98 8.16 -1.30
C ALA A 118 2.31 9.21 -0.23
N ASP A 119 1.94 8.94 1.02
CA ASP A 119 2.34 9.80 2.15
C ASP A 119 3.82 9.63 2.48
N SER A 120 4.39 8.45 2.20
CA SER A 120 5.83 8.21 2.28
C SER A 120 6.29 7.19 1.24
N ALA A 121 7.46 7.41 0.67
CA ALA A 121 8.17 6.47 -0.19
C ALA A 121 9.58 6.26 0.37
N ILE A 122 9.85 5.08 0.92
CA ILE A 122 11.10 4.73 1.59
C ILE A 122 11.82 3.68 0.75
N PHE A 123 13.12 3.88 0.51
CA PHE A 123 13.94 2.94 -0.25
C PHE A 123 14.82 2.13 0.69
N HIS A 124 14.79 0.81 0.51
CA HIS A 124 15.54 -0.19 1.26
C HIS A 124 16.48 -0.95 0.33
N ASP A 125 17.37 -1.78 0.90
CA ASP A 125 18.22 -2.72 0.15
C ASP A 125 18.95 -2.07 -1.04
N ASN A 126 19.61 -0.93 -0.80
CA ASN A 126 20.32 -0.14 -1.82
C ASN A 126 19.42 0.31 -3.00
N GLY A 127 18.12 0.51 -2.76
CA GLY A 127 17.16 0.94 -3.77
C GLY A 127 16.44 -0.19 -4.51
N THR A 128 16.75 -1.46 -4.23
CA THR A 128 16.04 -2.62 -4.85
C THR A 128 14.65 -2.87 -4.26
N CYS A 129 14.29 -2.18 -3.18
CA CYS A 129 13.01 -2.30 -2.54
C CYS A 129 12.47 -0.91 -2.20
N VAL A 130 11.28 -0.60 -2.71
CA VAL A 130 10.53 0.61 -2.34
C VAL A 130 9.35 0.22 -1.45
N GLU A 131 9.19 0.95 -0.36
CA GLU A 131 8.07 0.88 0.56
C GLU A 131 7.22 2.15 0.44
N LEU A 132 6.00 1.99 -0.06
CA LEU A 132 4.99 3.03 -0.15
C LEU A 132 4.06 2.94 1.06
N ILE A 133 3.87 4.06 1.77
CA ILE A 133 3.01 4.14 2.95
C ILE A 133 1.85 5.10 2.64
N PHE A 134 0.64 4.64 2.93
CA PHE A 134 -0.60 5.40 2.82
C PHE A 134 -1.25 5.47 4.20
N THR A 135 -1.25 6.65 4.79
CA THR A 135 -1.76 6.94 6.11
C THR A 135 -3.27 7.08 6.05
N VAL A 136 -4.00 6.21 6.74
CA VAL A 136 -5.45 6.32 6.81
C VAL A 136 -5.78 7.25 7.97
N SER A 137 -5.85 8.54 7.68
CA SER A 137 -6.18 9.57 8.67
C SER A 137 -7.69 9.61 8.95
N SER A 138 -8.29 8.52 9.44
CA SER A 138 -9.62 8.52 10.06
C SER A 138 -9.95 7.20 10.77
N ILE A 139 -10.09 7.28 12.10
CA ILE A 139 -10.44 6.22 13.05
C ILE A 139 -9.33 5.17 13.20
N THR A 140 -8.39 5.46 14.09
CA THR A 140 -7.45 4.47 14.63
C THR A 140 -8.21 3.19 15.00
N ARG A 141 -7.61 2.02 14.75
CA ARG A 141 -8.18 0.73 15.16
C ARG A 141 -8.65 0.74 16.62
N GLN A 142 -7.92 1.44 17.48
CA GLN A 142 -8.30 1.70 18.87
C GLN A 142 -9.66 2.42 19.02
N LEU A 143 -9.94 3.47 18.23
CA LEU A 143 -11.24 4.16 18.25
C LEU A 143 -12.37 3.28 17.68
N SER A 144 -12.08 2.44 16.69
CA SER A 144 -13.05 1.44 16.19
C SER A 144 -13.35 0.39 17.25
N ASP A 145 -12.32 -0.16 17.89
CA ASP A 145 -12.44 -1.13 18.97
C ASP A 145 -13.16 -0.53 20.18
N ASP A 146 -12.88 0.73 20.54
CA ASP A 146 -13.56 1.47 21.62
C ASP A 146 -15.04 1.70 21.31
N ARG A 147 -15.39 2.05 20.06
CA ARG A 147 -16.77 2.21 19.62
C ARG A 147 -17.53 0.88 19.65
N ILE A 148 -16.91 -0.21 19.18
CA ILE A 148 -17.48 -1.55 19.22
C ILE A 148 -17.68 -2.00 20.67
N ASN A 149 -16.68 -1.84 21.52
CA ASN A 149 -16.77 -2.20 22.94
C ASN A 149 -17.84 -1.39 23.68
N THR A 150 -17.95 -0.10 23.39
CA THR A 150 -19.00 0.77 23.94
C THR A 150 -20.39 0.30 23.52
N TYR A 151 -20.58 -0.04 22.24
CA TYR A 151 -21.84 -0.59 21.72
C TYR A 151 -22.21 -1.91 22.39
N LEU A 152 -21.26 -2.85 22.49
CA LEU A 152 -21.48 -4.15 23.15
C LEU A 152 -21.82 -4.02 24.63
N LYS A 153 -21.20 -3.07 25.34
CA LYS A 153 -21.51 -2.78 26.75
C LYS A 153 -22.94 -2.26 26.93
N ASN A 154 -23.39 -1.40 26.03
CA ASN A 154 -24.75 -0.86 26.07
C ASN A 154 -25.82 -1.93 25.78
N ILE A 155 -25.54 -2.88 24.88
CA ILE A 155 -26.44 -4.02 24.64
C ILE A 155 -26.56 -4.90 25.89
N LYS A 156 -25.43 -5.24 26.52
CA LYS A 156 -25.42 -6.08 27.74
C LYS A 156 -26.18 -5.41 28.88
N ASN A 157 -25.96 -4.11 29.09
CA ASN A 157 -26.65 -3.34 30.13
C ASN A 157 -28.17 -3.24 29.88
N ASN A 158 -28.61 -3.16 28.62
CA ASN A 158 -30.04 -3.11 28.29
C ASN A 158 -30.76 -4.46 28.39
N GLN A 159 -30.05 -5.60 28.33
CA GLN A 159 -30.67 -6.91 28.54
C GLN A 159 -30.93 -7.21 30.03
N ASP A 160 -30.14 -6.67 30.96
CA ASP A 160 -30.34 -6.87 32.40
C ASP A 160 -31.52 -6.09 32.99
N VAL A 161 -32.01 -5.04 32.32
CA VAL A 161 -33.15 -4.22 32.81
C VAL A 161 -34.51 -4.84 32.45
N SER A 162 -34.54 -5.91 31.66
CA SER A 162 -35.76 -6.53 31.13
C SER A 162 -36.27 -7.78 31.87
N LYS A 163 -35.71 -8.12 33.05
CA LYS A 163 -36.30 -9.18 33.88
C LYS A 163 -37.60 -8.67 34.55
N PRO A 164 -38.74 -9.34 34.36
CA PRO A 164 -39.98 -8.91 35.01
C PRO A 164 -39.83 -9.05 36.52
N LYS A 165 -40.17 -7.99 37.26
CA LYS A 165 -40.42 -8.09 38.70
C LYS A 165 -41.64 -8.98 38.89
N ASN A 166 -41.43 -10.26 39.21
CA ASN A 166 -42.51 -11.10 39.68
C ASN A 166 -43.04 -10.50 40.99
N LYS A 167 -44.30 -10.07 40.95
CA LYS A 167 -45.12 -9.78 42.12
C LYS A 167 -45.71 -11.09 42.62
N GLU A 168 -45.52 -11.31 43.92
CA GLU A 168 -46.21 -12.22 44.85
C GLU A 168 -46.10 -13.73 44.63
#